data_AF-A0A957CBC7-F1
#
_entry.id   AF-A0A957CBC7-F1
#
_cell.length_a   1.000
_cell.length_b   1.000
_cell.length_c   1.000
_cell.angle_alpha   90.00
_cell.angle_beta   90.00
_cell.angle_gamma   90.00
#
_symmetry.space_group_name_H-M   'P 1'
#
loop_
_entity.id
_entity.type
_entity.pdbx_description
1 polymer ?
#
loop_
_entity_poly.entity_id
_entity_poly.type
_entity_poly.pdbx_seq_one_letter_code
_entity_poly.pdbx_strand_id
1 'polypeptide(L)'
;MNNPLRTPEDYELFIYSLPKNFPSVQKSTVTFIRKGASLARVAGELFFGHDIRVVVRERLTYSRLRVQIDWYGYEVWQGSEKLYW
;
A
#
# COMPACT_ATOMS: atom_id res chain seq x y z
N MET A 1 15.02 -1.92 -9.82
CA MET A 1 14.19 -1.13 -8.87
C MET A 1 14.95 -1.07 -7.56
N ASN A 2 15.05 0.11 -6.94
CA ASN A 2 15.59 0.24 -5.59
C ASN A 2 14.68 -0.51 -4.60
N ASN A 3 15.25 -1.05 -3.52
CA ASN A 3 14.49 -1.70 -2.45
C ASN A 3 13.51 -0.68 -1.82
N PRO A 4 12.17 -0.87 -1.96
CA PRO A 4 11.20 0.09 -1.47
C PRO A 4 11.20 0.21 0.06
N LEU A 5 11.70 -0.80 0.79
CA LEU A 5 11.74 -0.79 2.27
C LEU A 5 13.01 -0.12 2.84
N ARG A 6 13.80 0.55 2.01
CA ARG A 6 15.04 1.20 2.43
C ARG A 6 14.76 2.46 3.27
N THR A 7 13.92 3.36 2.79
CA THR A 7 13.51 4.59 3.50
C THR A 7 12.00 4.77 3.40
N PRO A 8 11.37 5.54 4.31
CA PRO A 8 9.94 5.82 4.17
C PRO A 8 9.61 6.58 2.88
N GLU A 9 10.53 7.40 2.37
CA GLU A 9 10.38 8.10 1.08
C GLU A 9 10.43 7.12 -0.11
N ASP A 10 11.32 6.13 -0.08
CA ASP A 10 11.39 5.08 -1.10
C ASP A 10 10.09 4.26 -1.12
N TYR A 11 9.54 3.96 0.05
CA TYR A 11 8.29 3.22 0.17
C TYR A 11 7.08 4.04 -0.29
N GLU A 12 7.01 5.31 0.11
CA GLU A 12 5.97 6.24 -0.32
C GLU A 12 5.98 6.43 -1.85
N LEU A 13 7.16 6.60 -2.44
CA LEU A 13 7.32 6.66 -3.90
C LEU A 13 6.86 5.36 -4.58
N PHE A 14 7.22 4.20 -4.00
CA PHE A 14 6.76 2.91 -4.51
C PHE A 14 5.23 2.82 -4.54
N ILE A 15 4.55 3.15 -3.44
CA ILE A 15 3.08 3.12 -3.34
C ILE A 15 2.43 4.03 -4.40
N TYR A 16 2.94 5.25 -4.58
CA TYR A 16 2.37 6.17 -5.58
C TYR A 16 2.71 5.79 -7.02
N SER A 17 3.74 4.96 -7.22
CA SER A 17 4.09 4.43 -8.54
C SER A 17 3.29 3.18 -8.95
N LEU A 18 2.42 2.64 -8.08
CA LEU A 18 1.72 1.38 -8.35
C LEU A 18 0.93 1.38 -9.67
N PRO A 19 0.07 2.37 -9.99
CA PRO A 19 -0.66 2.37 -11.27
C PRO A 19 0.26 2.49 -12.50
N LYS A 20 1.43 3.13 -12.33
CA LYS A 20 2.41 3.31 -13.41
C LYS A 20 3.18 2.02 -13.69
N ASN A 21 3.54 1.28 -12.65
CA ASN A 21 4.40 0.10 -12.75
C ASN A 21 3.62 -1.21 -12.98
N PHE A 22 2.33 -1.23 -12.61
CA PHE A 22 1.48 -2.42 -12.72
C PHE A 22 0.25 -2.10 -13.58
N PRO A 23 0.25 -2.49 -14.88
CA PRO A 23 -0.85 -2.21 -15.81
C PRO A 23 -2.22 -2.78 -15.39
N SER A 24 -2.24 -3.78 -14.50
CA SER A 24 -3.49 -4.33 -13.95
C SER A 24 -4.17 -3.39 -12.94
N VAL A 25 -3.43 -2.46 -12.32
CA VAL A 25 -3.96 -1.46 -11.40
C VAL A 25 -4.51 -0.29 -12.22
N GLN A 26 -5.83 -0.21 -12.34
CA GLN A 26 -6.50 0.85 -13.08
C GLN A 26 -6.52 2.18 -12.30
N LYS A 27 -6.62 2.09 -10.97
CA LYS A 27 -6.64 3.25 -10.06
C LYS A 27 -6.12 2.84 -8.69
N SER A 28 -5.46 3.78 -8.00
CA SER A 28 -5.05 3.63 -6.61
C SER A 28 -5.51 4.83 -5.79
N THR A 29 -6.05 4.56 -4.61
CA THR A 29 -6.27 5.55 -3.54
C THR A 29 -5.39 5.27 -2.33
N VAL A 30 -4.44 4.33 -2.46
CA VAL A 30 -3.51 3.97 -1.38
C VAL A 30 -2.63 5.18 -1.06
N THR A 31 -2.65 5.58 0.20
CA THR A 31 -1.91 6.74 0.71
C THR A 31 -0.93 6.35 1.78
N PHE A 32 0.21 7.04 1.81
CA PHE A 32 1.19 6.96 2.90
C PHE A 32 0.95 8.09 3.88
N ILE A 33 0.53 7.77 5.11
CA ILE A 33 0.16 8.74 6.13
C ILE A 33 1.16 8.66 7.28
N ARG A 34 2.01 9.68 7.41
CA ARG A 34 2.92 9.82 8.54
C ARG A 34 2.13 10.12 9.82
N LYS A 35 2.37 9.32 10.86
CA LYS A 35 1.75 9.49 12.19
C LYS A 35 2.73 9.98 13.25
N GLY A 36 4.03 10.02 12.93
CA GLY A 36 5.08 10.55 13.79
C GLY A 36 6.45 10.36 13.15
N ALA A 37 7.52 10.55 13.94
CA ALA A 37 8.90 10.45 13.46
C ALA A 37 9.34 9.02 13.08
N SER A 38 8.64 8.00 13.56
CA SER A 38 8.99 6.58 13.38
C SER A 38 7.82 5.69 12.99
N LEU A 39 6.65 6.27 12.73
CA LEU A 39 5.41 5.54 12.45
C LEU A 39 4.68 6.14 11.25
N ALA A 40 4.24 5.28 10.34
CA ALA A 40 3.31 5.61 9.28
C ALA A 40 2.24 4.53 9.15
N ARG A 41 1.13 4.92 8.53
CA ARG A 41 0.06 4.02 8.12
C ARG A 41 -0.08 4.10 6.62
N VAL A 42 -0.23 2.96 5.96
CA VAL A 42 -0.59 2.90 4.55
C VAL A 42 -1.99 2.33 4.44
N ALA A 43 -2.87 3.05 3.77
CA ALA A 43 -4.25 2.64 3.63
C ALA A 43 -4.89 3.21 2.37
N GLY A 44 -5.82 2.44 1.82
CA GLY A 44 -6.64 2.83 0.68
C GLY A 44 -7.02 1.62 -0.14
N GLU A 45 -7.36 1.86 -1.40
CA GLU A 45 -7.90 0.84 -2.28
C GLU A 45 -7.14 0.82 -3.60
N LEU A 46 -6.89 -0.37 -4.11
CA LEU A 46 -6.43 -0.62 -5.46
C LEU A 46 -7.60 -1.14 -6.28
N PHE A 47 -7.86 -0.52 -7.42
CA PHE A 47 -8.92 -0.92 -8.34
C PHE A 47 -8.32 -1.63 -9.54
N PHE A 48 -8.89 -2.77 -9.88
CA PHE A 48 -8.51 -3.62 -11.00
C PHE A 48 -9.70 -3.79 -11.94
N GLY A 49 -9.46 -4.41 -13.10
CA GLY A 49 -10.57 -4.80 -13.99
C GLY A 49 -11.53 -5.79 -13.34
N HIS A 50 -12.69 -5.98 -13.98
CA HIS A 50 -13.75 -6.89 -13.52
C HIS A 50 -14.36 -6.54 -12.15
N ASP A 51 -14.38 -5.24 -11.82
CA ASP A 51 -14.93 -4.70 -10.57
C ASP A 51 -14.24 -5.27 -9.31
N ILE A 52 -12.97 -5.64 -9.45
CA ILE A 52 -12.15 -6.14 -8.35
C ILE A 52 -11.49 -4.94 -7.66
N ARG A 53 -11.62 -4.88 -6.33
CA ARG A 53 -10.85 -3.94 -5.50
C ARG A 53 -10.12 -4.67 -4.38
N VAL A 54 -8.92 -4.20 -4.08
CA VAL A 54 -8.14 -4.64 -2.93
C VAL A 54 -8.07 -3.49 -1.94
N VAL A 55 -8.63 -3.69 -0.75
CA VAL A 55 -8.50 -2.74 0.37
C VAL A 55 -7.20 -3.06 1.09
N VAL A 56 -6.26 -2.13 1.12
CA VAL A 56 -4.95 -2.29 1.74
C VAL A 56 -4.92 -1.58 3.08
N ARG A 57 -4.35 -2.23 4.10
CA ARG A 57 -4.08 -1.63 5.41
C ARG A 57 -2.74 -2.12 5.92
N GLU A 58 -1.82 -1.21 6.16
CA GLU A 58 -0.50 -1.53 6.69
C GLU A 58 -0.10 -0.52 7.75
N ARG A 59 0.72 -0.98 8.68
CA ARG A 59 1.42 -0.15 9.65
C ARG A 59 2.92 -0.34 9.43
N LEU A 60 3.60 0.79 9.35
CA LEU A 60 5.01 0.88 9.04
C LEU A 60 5.71 1.52 10.22
N THR A 61 6.70 0.83 10.77
CA THR A 61 7.67 1.40 11.70
C THR A 61 8.96 1.65 10.96
N TYR A 62 9.59 2.80 11.20
CA TYR A 62 10.88 3.10 10.59
C TYR A 62 11.81 3.77 11.59
N SER A 63 13.09 3.43 11.46
CA SER A 63 14.19 4.00 12.24
C SER A 63 15.30 4.46 11.29
N ARG A 64 16.43 4.91 11.84
CA ARG A 64 17.61 5.29 11.04
C ARG A 64 18.15 4.17 10.14
N LEU A 65 17.73 2.92 10.37
CA LEU A 65 18.23 1.75 9.64
C LEU A 65 17.37 1.42 8.42
N ARG A 66 16.08 1.10 8.61
CA ARG A 66 15.16 0.61 7.55
C ARG A 66 13.69 0.85 7.91
N VAL A 67 12.82 0.73 6.91
CA VAL A 67 11.37 0.59 7.07
C VAL A 67 11.03 -0.88 7.34
N GLN A 68 10.12 -1.12 8.27
CA GLN A 68 9.54 -2.42 8.55
C GLN A 68 8.03 -2.31 8.51
N ILE A 69 7.39 -3.29 7.86
CA ILE A 69 5.96 -3.50 7.94
C ILE A 69 5.72 -4.33 9.20
N ASP A 70 5.25 -3.70 10.27
CA ASP A 70 5.02 -4.38 11.54
C ASP A 70 3.63 -5.01 11.63
N TRP A 71 2.72 -4.55 10.79
CA TRP A 71 1.40 -5.15 10.59
C TRP A 71 0.90 -4.86 9.18
N TYR A 72 0.24 -5.84 8.57
CA TYR A 72 -0.45 -5.68 7.30
C TYR A 72 -1.73 -6.51 7.27
N GLY A 73 -2.67 -6.09 6.43
CA GLY A 73 -3.88 -6.80 6.11
C GLY A 73 -4.44 -6.28 4.79
N TYR A 74 -5.12 -7.16 4.08
CA TYR A 74 -5.80 -6.78 2.85
C TYR A 74 -7.15 -7.48 2.76
N GLU A 75 -8.05 -6.91 2.00
CA GLU A 75 -9.31 -7.53 1.67
C GLU A 75 -9.51 -7.47 0.17
N VAL A 76 -9.98 -8.56 -0.43
CA VAL A 76 -10.30 -8.59 -1.85
C VAL A 76 -11.80 -8.63 -2.01
N TRP A 77 -12.32 -7.71 -2.82
CA TRP A 77 -13.74 -7.59 -3.11
C TRP A 77 -13.96 -7.64 -4.61
N GLN A 78 -15.10 -8.22 -5.03
CA GLN A 78 -15.62 -8.13 -6.39
C GLN A 78 -17.03 -7.54 -6.30
N GLY A 79 -17.18 -6.29 -6.74
CA GLY A 79 -18.39 -5.50 -6.47
C GLY A 79 -18.69 -5.42 -4.97
N SER A 80 -19.83 -5.98 -4.55
CA SER A 80 -20.26 -6.03 -3.15
C SER A 80 -19.85 -7.32 -2.42
N GLU A 81 -19.30 -8.31 -3.12
CA GLU A 81 -18.89 -9.59 -2.55
C GLU A 81 -17.44 -9.53 -2.03
N LYS A 82 -17.22 -10.00 -0.80
CA LYS A 82 -15.88 -10.14 -0.22
C LYS A 82 -15.36 -11.54 -0.53
N LEU A 83 -14.29 -11.61 -1.31
CA LEU A 83 -13.67 -12.87 -1.72
C LEU A 83 -12.65 -13.38 -0.69
N TYR A 84 -11.79 -12.50 -0.18
CA TYR A 84 -10.66 -12.86 0.69
C TYR A 84 -10.38 -11.81 1.78
N TRP A 85 -9.67 -12.22 2.85
CA TRP A 85 -9.21 -11.41 3.98
C TRP A 85 -7.96 -12.03 4.64
#